data_AF-A0A353NE28-F1
#
_entry.id   AF-A0A353NE28-F1
#
_cell.length_a   1.000
_cell.length_b   1.000
_cell.length_c   1.000
_cell.angle_alpha   90.00
_cell.angle_beta   90.00
_cell.angle_gamma   90.00
#
_symmetry.space_group_name_H-M   'P 1'
#
loop_
_entity.id
_entity.type
_entity.pdbx_description
1 polymer ?
#
loop_
_entity_poly.entity_id
_entity_poly.type
_entity_poly.pdbx_seq_one_letter_code
_entity_poly.pdbx_strand_id
1 'polypeptide(L)'
;MIPAYDFLPRLKKLCFSLGFNDPVVIKSGGAARNMAGRLAPGSGGSQDEKDEHDYIVILAAMIPYEQNWGAYIGLPGQQSRLSFGTGIPATPADFIAPYIRQYRFAQEHIRLGCDSTGKPVITLPEVLVSGKDTTAGVGLQVNVAMIAEPGETSQLASSTAGALVTLTLAAHFRQTLADKTLSWQPGIFSPIGEHLSPELFTFTDSWQTDSLPFPEVAAMMPWIVAHKTPHLAATLIHLQTGFSGVCETFAATGPEDLRNLICVTGLEIDMQGFRGRKERYFVPWQACWKRHGYCYGNIYPLLQDDLFVALMNFNRMGSGAE
;
A
#
# COMPACT_ATOMS: atom_id res chain seq x y z
N MET A 1 -2.11 0.35 20.17
CA MET A 1 -1.56 -0.93 19.63
C MET A 1 -1.80 -2.02 20.65
N ILE A 2 -2.09 -3.26 20.23
CA ILE A 2 -2.36 -4.40 21.11
C ILE A 2 -1.30 -5.49 20.82
N PRO A 3 -0.68 -6.14 21.81
CA PRO A 3 0.21 -7.27 21.52
C PRO A 3 -0.53 -8.35 20.72
N ALA A 4 0.12 -8.95 19.71
CA ALA A 4 -0.55 -9.87 18.79
C ALA A 4 -1.16 -11.10 19.50
N TYR A 5 -0.52 -11.58 20.57
CA TYR A 5 -1.02 -12.67 21.41
C TYR A 5 -2.27 -12.29 22.21
N ASP A 6 -2.44 -11.00 22.52
CA ASP A 6 -3.54 -10.44 23.31
C ASP A 6 -4.76 -10.10 22.46
N PHE A 7 -4.55 -9.85 21.16
CA PHE A 7 -5.60 -9.35 20.26
C PHE A 7 -6.74 -10.35 20.08
N LEU A 8 -6.44 -11.61 19.70
CA LEU A 8 -7.48 -12.60 19.42
C LEU A 8 -8.35 -12.92 20.66
N PRO A 9 -7.78 -13.13 21.86
CA PRO A 9 -8.58 -13.29 23.08
C PRO A 9 -9.55 -12.13 23.34
N ARG A 10 -9.11 -10.87 23.13
CA ARG A 10 -9.97 -9.68 23.30
C ARG A 10 -11.09 -9.65 22.27
N LEU A 11 -10.77 -9.96 21.00
CA LEU A 11 -11.76 -10.03 19.94
C LEU A 11 -12.81 -11.11 20.20
N LYS A 12 -12.40 -12.30 20.67
CA LYS A 12 -13.35 -13.36 21.05
C LYS A 12 -14.30 -12.93 22.17
N LYS A 13 -13.80 -12.23 23.19
CA LYS A 13 -14.64 -11.66 24.28
C LYS A 13 -15.65 -10.65 23.75
N LEU A 14 -15.22 -9.75 22.86
CA LEU A 14 -16.11 -8.81 22.18
C LEU A 14 -17.21 -9.57 21.41
N CYS A 15 -16.84 -10.58 20.62
CA CYS A 15 -17.80 -11.36 19.84
C CYS A 15 -18.81 -12.09 20.74
N PHE A 16 -18.36 -12.69 21.85
CA PHE A 16 -19.26 -13.30 22.83
C PHE A 16 -20.27 -12.29 23.39
N SER A 17 -19.85 -11.06 23.70
CA SER A 17 -20.76 -10.00 24.16
C SER A 17 -21.76 -9.54 23.09
N LEU A 18 -21.42 -9.71 21.82
CA LEU A 18 -22.29 -9.43 20.67
C LEU A 18 -23.23 -10.60 20.34
N GLY A 19 -23.14 -11.71 21.08
CA GLY A 19 -23.99 -12.89 20.92
C GLY A 19 -23.45 -13.94 19.95
N PHE A 20 -22.14 -13.92 19.66
CA PHE A 20 -21.51 -14.96 18.85
C PHE A 20 -21.32 -16.24 19.68
N ASN A 21 -21.66 -17.40 19.10
CA ASN A 21 -21.54 -18.71 19.70
C ASN A 21 -20.41 -19.50 19.05
N ASP A 22 -19.33 -19.73 19.80
CA ASP A 22 -18.11 -20.46 19.38
C ASP A 22 -17.66 -20.16 17.93
N PRO A 23 -17.29 -18.90 17.62
CA PRO A 23 -17.06 -18.50 16.24
C PRO A 23 -15.77 -19.08 15.65
N VAL A 24 -15.86 -19.50 14.39
CA VAL A 24 -14.73 -19.94 13.58
C VAL A 24 -13.88 -18.74 13.19
N VAL A 25 -12.58 -18.80 13.50
CA VAL A 25 -11.64 -17.71 13.24
C VAL A 25 -10.90 -17.98 11.93
N ILE A 26 -11.04 -17.06 10.97
CA ILE A 26 -10.33 -17.07 9.70
C ILE A 26 -9.35 -15.90 9.70
N LYS A 27 -8.06 -16.18 9.55
CA LYS A 27 -7.00 -15.18 9.37
C LYS A 27 -6.50 -15.22 7.93
N SER A 28 -6.54 -14.11 7.21
CA SER A 28 -5.87 -14.00 5.91
C SER A 28 -4.60 -13.17 6.06
N GLY A 29 -3.47 -13.79 5.72
CA GLY A 29 -2.16 -13.14 5.70
C GLY A 29 -1.69 -12.69 4.31
N GLY A 30 -2.51 -12.84 3.26
CA GLY A 30 -2.03 -12.54 1.90
C GLY A 30 -3.06 -12.37 0.77
N ALA A 31 -4.33 -12.75 0.93
CA ALA A 31 -5.34 -12.47 -0.09
C ALA A 31 -6.75 -12.45 0.51
N ALA A 32 -7.32 -11.26 0.64
CA ALA A 32 -8.73 -11.09 1.03
C ALA A 32 -9.71 -11.69 0.02
N ARG A 33 -9.32 -11.79 -1.26
CA ARG A 33 -10.14 -12.35 -2.36
C ARG A 33 -10.59 -13.80 -2.11
N ASN A 34 -9.76 -14.60 -1.44
CA ASN A 34 -10.12 -16.00 -1.13
C ASN A 34 -11.20 -16.11 -0.04
N MET A 35 -11.45 -15.04 0.73
CA MET A 35 -12.42 -15.07 1.83
C MET A 35 -13.84 -14.79 1.37
N ALA A 36 -14.03 -13.91 0.40
CA ALA A 36 -15.33 -13.68 -0.24
C ALA A 36 -15.91 -15.00 -0.78
N GLY A 37 -15.07 -15.80 -1.45
CA GLY A 37 -15.43 -17.14 -1.92
C GLY A 37 -15.90 -18.05 -0.79
N ARG A 38 -15.15 -18.15 0.32
CA ARG A 38 -15.49 -19.02 1.45
C ARG A 38 -16.73 -18.61 2.24
N LEU A 39 -17.07 -17.31 2.21
CA LEU A 39 -18.22 -16.75 2.92
C LEU A 39 -19.49 -16.73 2.05
N ALA A 40 -19.33 -16.88 0.74
CA ALA A 40 -20.43 -16.89 -0.22
C ALA A 40 -21.34 -18.12 0.00
N PRO A 41 -22.67 -17.95 -0.10
CA PRO A 41 -23.61 -19.05 0.02
C PRO A 41 -23.34 -20.10 -1.08
N GLY A 42 -23.09 -21.35 -0.67
CA GLY A 42 -22.91 -22.49 -1.58
C GLY A 42 -21.47 -22.80 -2.02
N SER A 43 -20.43 -22.21 -1.40
CA SER A 43 -19.03 -22.47 -1.78
C SER A 43 -18.39 -23.74 -1.17
N GLY A 44 -19.17 -24.58 -0.49
CA GLY A 44 -18.72 -25.87 0.05
C GLY A 44 -19.16 -27.01 -0.88
N GLY A 45 -18.22 -27.83 -1.33
CA GLY A 45 -18.54 -29.13 -1.93
C GLY A 45 -19.28 -30.02 -0.91
N SER A 46 -20.14 -30.88 -1.43
CA SER A 46 -21.08 -31.79 -0.77
C SER A 46 -22.25 -31.14 0.01
N GLN A 47 -23.46 -31.47 -0.46
CA GLN A 47 -24.71 -31.41 0.31
C GLN A 47 -24.56 -32.26 1.58
N ASP A 48 -24.23 -31.65 2.70
CA ASP A 48 -24.76 -31.95 4.04
C ASP A 48 -24.03 -31.03 5.01
N GLU A 49 -24.80 -30.39 5.90
CA GLU A 49 -24.41 -29.29 6.81
C GLU A 49 -24.34 -27.91 6.15
N LYS A 50 -25.46 -27.18 6.24
CA LYS A 50 -25.40 -25.72 6.30
C LYS A 50 -24.54 -25.38 7.52
N ASP A 51 -23.29 -25.01 7.32
CA ASP A 51 -22.42 -24.49 8.37
C ASP A 51 -23.06 -23.21 8.95
N GLU A 52 -23.91 -23.37 9.96
CA GLU A 52 -24.53 -22.29 10.76
C GLU A 52 -23.55 -21.69 11.78
N HIS A 53 -22.24 -21.80 11.52
CA HIS A 53 -21.22 -21.27 12.39
C HIS A 53 -21.11 -19.75 12.27
N ASP A 54 -20.84 -19.12 13.41
CA ASP A 54 -20.46 -17.71 13.43
C ASP A 54 -19.00 -17.57 12.98
N TYR A 55 -18.66 -16.46 12.30
CA TYR A 55 -17.32 -16.27 11.74
C TYR A 55 -16.67 -14.96 12.22
N ILE A 56 -15.40 -15.09 12.64
CA ILE A 56 -14.48 -13.97 12.84
C ILE A 56 -13.46 -13.96 11.72
N VAL A 57 -13.50 -12.93 10.89
CA VAL A 57 -12.55 -12.69 9.82
C VAL A 57 -11.53 -11.66 10.29
N ILE A 58 -10.25 -11.97 10.21
CA ILE A 58 -9.16 -11.05 10.51
C ILE A 58 -8.35 -10.83 9.23
N LEU A 59 -8.44 -9.60 8.72
CA LEU A 59 -7.61 -9.08 7.66
C LEU A 59 -6.39 -8.40 8.28
N ALA A 60 -5.23 -9.02 8.10
CA ALA A 60 -3.98 -8.52 8.63
C ALA A 60 -2.96 -8.42 7.53
N ALA A 61 -2.24 -7.32 7.48
CA ALA A 61 -1.10 -7.17 6.61
C ALA A 61 0.12 -6.80 7.46
N MET A 62 1.18 -7.59 7.28
CA MET A 62 2.42 -7.41 8.01
C MET A 62 3.20 -6.22 7.45
N ILE A 63 3.74 -5.41 8.35
CA ILE A 63 4.62 -4.33 8.00
C ILE A 63 5.76 -4.23 9.04
N PRO A 64 7.03 -4.18 8.61
CA PRO A 64 8.14 -4.01 9.53
C PRO A 64 8.06 -2.60 10.14
N TYR A 65 8.32 -2.49 11.44
CA TYR A 65 8.34 -1.20 12.12
C TYR A 65 9.47 -0.30 11.58
N GLU A 66 9.12 0.90 11.10
CA GLU A 66 10.10 1.95 10.80
C GLU A 66 9.94 3.12 11.78
N GLN A 67 11.04 3.59 12.36
CA GLN A 67 11.04 4.67 13.35
C GLN A 67 10.54 6.02 12.83
N ASN A 68 10.51 6.20 11.50
CA ASN A 68 10.22 7.49 10.87
C ASN A 68 8.74 7.63 10.47
N TRP A 69 7.88 6.65 10.76
CA TRP A 69 6.44 6.80 10.52
C TRP A 69 5.87 7.87 11.44
N GLY A 70 5.57 9.05 10.88
CA GLY A 70 4.99 10.18 11.59
C GLY A 70 5.96 11.30 11.98
N ALA A 71 7.25 11.21 11.66
CA ALA A 71 8.20 12.31 11.88
C ALA A 71 8.51 13.03 10.56
N TYR A 72 8.30 14.36 10.53
CA TYR A 72 8.88 15.23 9.51
C TYR A 72 10.40 15.18 9.73
N ILE A 73 11.16 14.84 8.69
CA ILE A 73 12.63 14.74 8.69
C ILE A 73 13.16 13.49 9.42
N GLY A 74 13.25 12.37 8.69
CA GLY A 74 14.03 11.21 9.11
C GLY A 74 14.50 10.46 7.87
N LEU A 75 15.81 10.47 7.62
CA LEU A 75 16.45 9.77 6.50
C LEU A 75 15.86 8.36 6.34
N PRO A 76 15.20 8.03 5.22
CA PRO A 76 14.65 6.70 4.99
C PRO A 76 15.78 5.78 4.57
N GLY A 77 16.53 5.32 5.56
CA GLY A 77 17.64 4.41 5.32
C GLY A 77 18.15 3.87 6.61
N GLN A 78 17.62 2.71 7.05
CA GLN A 78 18.49 1.68 7.62
C GLN A 78 17.90 0.28 7.83
N GLN A 79 16.72 -0.07 7.30
CA GLN A 79 16.26 -1.47 7.35
C GLN A 79 15.65 -2.02 6.07
N SER A 80 16.02 -1.48 4.90
CA SER A 80 15.81 -2.18 3.62
C SER A 80 16.85 -3.30 3.42
N ARG A 81 17.04 -4.18 4.42
CA ARG A 81 17.58 -5.52 4.18
C ARG A 81 16.41 -6.47 3.93
N LEU A 82 15.59 -6.14 2.93
CA LEU A 82 14.71 -7.14 2.35
C LEU A 82 15.62 -8.09 1.58
N SER A 83 15.81 -9.28 2.14
CA SER A 83 16.43 -10.40 1.43
C SER A 83 15.66 -10.60 0.13
N PHE A 84 16.35 -10.40 -0.99
CA PHE A 84 15.82 -10.69 -2.31
C PHE A 84 15.60 -12.20 -2.44
N GLY A 85 14.39 -12.65 -2.13
CA GLY A 85 13.92 -13.93 -2.60
C GLY A 85 13.48 -13.78 -4.05
N THR A 86 13.89 -14.69 -4.92
CA THR A 86 13.37 -14.86 -6.28
C THR A 86 11.94 -15.44 -6.30
N GLY A 87 11.20 -15.29 -5.20
CA GLY A 87 9.85 -15.82 -5.02
C GLY A 87 8.76 -14.78 -5.27
N ILE A 88 7.51 -15.25 -5.33
CA ILE A 88 6.31 -14.39 -5.36
C ILE A 88 6.37 -13.46 -4.13
N PRO A 89 6.16 -12.14 -4.28
CA PRO A 89 6.24 -11.22 -3.16
C PRO A 89 5.22 -11.59 -2.08
N ALA A 90 5.70 -11.75 -0.86
CA ALA A 90 4.87 -12.20 0.27
C ALA A 90 4.04 -11.06 0.88
N THR A 91 4.44 -9.80 0.65
CA THR A 91 3.77 -8.61 1.19
C THR A 91 3.65 -7.50 0.13
N PRO A 92 2.70 -6.56 0.29
CA PRO A 92 2.66 -5.35 -0.54
C PRO A 92 3.98 -4.56 -0.51
N ALA A 93 4.69 -4.56 0.62
CA ALA A 93 5.98 -3.90 0.76
C ALA A 93 7.06 -4.54 -0.14
N ASP A 94 7.13 -5.87 -0.17
CA ASP A 94 8.06 -6.60 -1.05
C ASP A 94 7.73 -6.37 -2.53
N PHE A 95 6.43 -6.31 -2.85
CA PHE A 95 5.94 -6.06 -4.20
C PHE A 95 6.36 -4.69 -4.74
N ILE A 96 6.27 -3.63 -3.92
CA ILE A 96 6.60 -2.26 -4.37
C ILE A 96 8.10 -1.93 -4.32
N ALA A 97 8.92 -2.73 -3.63
CA ALA A 97 10.33 -2.43 -3.40
C ALA A 97 11.14 -2.14 -4.69
N PRO A 98 10.98 -2.90 -5.79
CA PRO A 98 11.61 -2.58 -7.08
C PRO A 98 11.18 -1.23 -7.64
N TYR A 99 9.89 -0.90 -7.55
CA TYR A 99 9.31 0.34 -8.04
C TYR A 99 9.81 1.57 -7.26
N ILE A 100 9.94 1.45 -5.93
CA ILE A 100 10.54 2.50 -5.09
C ILE A 100 11.99 2.79 -5.53
N ARG A 101 12.77 1.77 -5.86
CA ARG A 101 14.16 1.95 -6.33
C ARG A 101 14.21 2.71 -7.66
N GLN A 102 13.34 2.36 -8.60
CA GLN A 102 13.25 3.05 -9.89
C GLN A 102 12.82 4.51 -9.71
N TYR A 103 11.85 4.77 -8.82
CA TYR A 103 11.41 6.13 -8.50
C TYR A 103 12.54 6.96 -7.89
N ARG A 104 13.27 6.43 -6.88
CA ARG A 104 14.43 7.14 -6.30
C ARG A 104 15.54 7.39 -7.31
N PHE A 105 15.82 6.40 -8.15
CA PHE A 105 16.77 6.57 -9.25
C PHE A 105 16.36 7.75 -10.14
N ALA A 106 15.09 7.82 -10.54
CA ALA A 106 14.57 8.94 -11.34
C ALA A 106 14.67 10.29 -10.60
N GLN A 107 14.34 10.34 -9.30
CA GLN A 107 14.46 11.56 -8.48
C GLN A 107 15.88 12.12 -8.44
N GLU A 108 16.89 11.24 -8.40
CA GLU A 108 18.31 11.61 -8.32
C GLU A 108 18.94 11.94 -9.68
N HIS A 109 18.46 11.30 -10.76
CA HIS A 109 19.10 11.34 -12.07
C HIS A 109 18.40 12.21 -13.09
N ILE A 110 17.12 12.57 -12.87
CA ILE A 110 16.48 13.67 -13.60
C ILE A 110 16.95 14.96 -12.96
N ARG A 111 17.53 15.85 -13.76
CA ARG A 111 18.16 17.08 -13.31
C ARG A 111 17.53 18.31 -13.96
N LEU A 112 17.29 19.32 -13.14
CA LEU A 112 16.79 20.64 -13.52
C LEU A 112 17.94 21.64 -13.48
N GLY A 113 18.07 22.47 -14.50
CA GLY A 113 19.13 23.48 -14.54
C GLY A 113 18.93 24.49 -15.67
N CYS A 114 20.00 25.23 -15.97
CA CYS A 114 20.05 26.13 -17.11
C CYS A 114 21.15 25.70 -18.09
N ASP A 115 20.87 25.83 -19.38
CA ASP A 115 21.88 25.65 -20.43
C ASP A 115 22.92 26.79 -20.42
N SER A 116 23.90 26.72 -21.32
CA SER A 116 24.94 27.73 -21.47
C SER A 116 24.41 29.12 -21.87
N THR A 117 23.17 29.20 -22.38
CA THR A 117 22.48 30.44 -22.75
C THR A 117 21.57 30.97 -21.65
N GLY A 118 21.48 30.27 -20.51
CA GLY A 118 20.61 30.61 -19.38
C GLY A 118 19.18 30.10 -19.52
N LYS A 119 18.84 29.30 -20.54
CA LYS A 119 17.49 28.75 -20.71
C LYS A 119 17.26 27.57 -19.76
N PRO A 120 16.10 27.49 -19.09
CA PRO A 120 15.74 26.35 -18.25
C PRO A 120 15.64 25.06 -19.06
N VAL A 121 16.35 24.03 -18.60
CA VAL A 121 16.39 22.71 -19.23
C VAL A 121 16.19 21.60 -18.21
N ILE A 122 15.73 20.46 -18.70
CA ILE A 122 15.67 19.20 -17.97
C ILE A 122 16.57 18.18 -18.66
N THR A 123 17.42 17.52 -17.88
CA THR A 123 18.31 16.46 -18.34
C THR A 123 17.91 15.16 -17.66
N LEU A 124 17.72 14.08 -18.42
CA LEU A 124 17.34 12.78 -17.88
C LEU A 124 18.02 11.64 -18.65
N PRO A 125 18.25 10.47 -18.01
CA PRO A 125 18.66 9.26 -18.69
C PRO A 125 17.68 8.85 -19.80
N GLU A 126 18.22 8.45 -20.95
CA GLU A 126 17.40 8.02 -22.10
C GLU A 126 16.45 6.86 -21.75
N VAL A 127 16.86 5.97 -20.83
CA VAL A 127 16.04 4.85 -20.35
C VAL A 127 14.73 5.28 -19.66
N LEU A 128 14.64 6.53 -19.19
CA LEU A 128 13.43 7.06 -18.56
C LEU A 128 12.48 7.75 -19.54
N VAL A 129 12.86 7.91 -20.81
CA VAL A 129 12.04 8.61 -21.82
C VAL A 129 10.97 7.67 -22.38
N SER A 130 9.69 8.02 -22.20
CA SER A 130 8.58 7.26 -22.79
C SER A 130 8.69 7.14 -24.32
N GLY A 131 8.41 5.96 -24.86
CA GLY A 131 8.20 5.76 -26.31
C GLY A 131 9.45 5.56 -27.17
N LYS A 132 10.64 5.40 -26.58
CA LYS A 132 11.78 4.82 -27.31
C LYS A 132 11.78 3.31 -27.10
N ASP A 133 11.98 2.55 -28.18
CA ASP A 133 12.13 1.10 -28.21
C ASP A 133 13.37 0.67 -27.40
N THR A 134 13.32 0.80 -26.08
CA THR A 134 14.23 0.10 -25.21
C THR A 134 13.73 -1.33 -25.14
N THR A 135 14.45 -2.20 -25.82
CA THR A 135 14.45 -3.66 -25.62
C THR A 135 14.80 -4.09 -24.19
N ALA A 136 15.03 -3.13 -23.28
CA ALA A 136 15.14 -3.31 -21.84
C ALA A 136 13.76 -3.09 -21.20
N GLY A 137 13.20 -4.17 -20.65
CA GLY A 137 11.82 -4.23 -20.14
C GLY A 137 11.52 -3.40 -18.89
N VAL A 138 10.32 -3.63 -18.35
CA VAL A 138 9.74 -3.15 -17.08
C VAL A 138 10.45 -1.94 -16.46
N GLY A 139 9.87 -0.74 -16.59
CA GLY A 139 10.52 0.45 -16.04
C GLY A 139 9.62 1.66 -15.83
N LEU A 140 10.05 2.54 -14.92
CA LEU A 140 9.53 3.88 -14.79
C LEU A 140 9.82 4.66 -16.07
N GLN A 141 8.77 5.19 -16.69
CA GLN A 141 8.86 6.10 -17.81
C GLN A 141 8.28 7.46 -17.44
N VAL A 142 9.00 8.52 -17.80
CA VAL A 142 8.63 9.89 -17.56
C VAL A 142 7.79 10.39 -18.74
N ASN A 143 6.66 11.02 -18.41
CA ASN A 143 5.81 11.68 -19.38
C ASN A 143 6.45 13.00 -19.81
N VAL A 144 7.34 12.92 -20.81
CA VAL A 144 8.12 14.06 -21.32
C VAL A 144 7.22 15.20 -21.81
N ALA A 145 6.05 14.90 -22.37
CA ALA A 145 5.10 15.92 -22.83
C ALA A 145 4.59 16.83 -21.70
N MET A 146 4.61 16.35 -20.45
CA MET A 146 4.19 17.12 -19.28
C MET A 146 5.31 18.02 -18.71
N ILE A 147 6.57 17.77 -19.06
CA ILE A 147 7.73 18.46 -18.46
C ILE A 147 8.57 19.26 -19.45
N ALA A 148 8.51 18.94 -20.74
CA ALA A 148 9.34 19.54 -21.77
C ALA A 148 8.51 20.15 -22.91
N GLU A 149 9.07 21.19 -23.55
CA GLU A 149 8.47 21.75 -24.76
C GLU A 149 8.61 20.75 -25.94
N PRO A 150 7.63 20.70 -26.85
CA PRO A 150 7.78 19.94 -28.09
C PRO A 150 8.87 20.60 -28.94
N GLY A 151 10.05 19.96 -29.04
CA GLY A 151 11.20 20.54 -29.72
C GLY A 151 12.38 19.59 -29.87
N GLU A 152 13.46 20.07 -30.48
CA GLU A 152 14.65 19.28 -30.79
C GLU A 152 15.29 18.70 -29.52
N THR A 153 15.43 17.38 -29.51
CA THR A 153 16.11 16.65 -28.44
C THR A 153 17.61 16.70 -28.66
N SER A 154 18.35 17.33 -27.75
CA SER A 154 19.81 17.24 -27.78
C SER A 154 20.26 16.02 -26.99
N GLN A 155 20.92 15.07 -27.67
CA GLN A 155 21.53 13.90 -27.03
C GLN A 155 22.96 14.24 -26.62
N LEU A 156 23.28 14.10 -25.35
CA LEU A 156 24.65 14.10 -24.88
C LEU A 156 25.09 12.66 -24.60
N ALA A 157 26.12 12.21 -25.30
CA ALA A 157 26.82 10.99 -24.96
C ALA A 157 27.70 11.28 -23.71
N SER A 158 27.34 10.71 -22.57
CA SER A 158 28.19 10.70 -21.39
C SER A 158 29.04 9.42 -21.40
N SER A 159 30.35 9.53 -21.14
CA SER A 159 31.28 8.40 -21.21
C SER A 159 31.23 7.46 -20.00
N THR A 160 30.41 7.77 -19.00
CA THR A 160 30.41 7.06 -17.69
C THR A 160 29.02 6.71 -17.15
N ALA A 161 27.96 7.23 -17.75
CA ALA A 161 26.57 6.86 -17.51
C ALA A 161 25.87 6.90 -18.86
N GLY A 162 24.90 6.03 -19.13
CA GLY A 162 24.25 5.92 -20.45
C GLY A 162 23.78 7.25 -21.06
N ALA A 163 23.42 7.22 -22.35
CA ALA A 163 23.01 8.41 -23.09
C ALA A 163 22.01 9.29 -22.30
N LEU A 164 22.34 10.59 -22.20
CA LEU A 164 21.50 11.58 -21.54
C LEU A 164 20.76 12.39 -22.59
N VAL A 165 19.51 12.71 -22.28
CA VAL A 165 18.64 13.53 -23.10
C VAL A 165 18.44 14.86 -22.38
N THR A 166 18.74 15.96 -23.05
CA THR A 166 18.45 17.32 -22.55
C THR A 166 17.35 17.95 -23.39
N LEU A 167 16.34 18.48 -22.70
CA LEU A 167 15.15 19.06 -23.29
C LEU A 167 14.87 20.44 -22.69
N THR A 168 14.32 21.34 -23.49
CA THR A 168 13.82 22.63 -23.00
C THR A 168 12.63 22.40 -22.08
N LEU A 169 12.65 23.02 -20.91
CA LEU A 169 11.62 22.85 -19.91
C LEU A 169 10.31 23.55 -20.35
N ALA A 170 9.17 22.86 -20.20
CA ALA A 170 7.88 23.44 -20.56
C ALA A 170 7.50 24.62 -19.65
N ALA A 171 6.90 25.66 -20.24
CA ALA A 171 6.53 26.87 -19.52
C ALA A 171 5.58 26.62 -18.32
N HIS A 172 4.61 25.70 -18.47
CA HIS A 172 3.69 25.34 -17.38
C HIS A 172 4.40 24.61 -16.24
N PHE A 173 5.29 23.67 -16.56
CA PHE A 173 6.05 22.94 -15.55
C PHE A 173 7.02 23.87 -14.80
N ARG A 174 7.60 24.84 -15.50
CA ARG A 174 8.43 25.90 -14.89
C ARG A 174 7.65 26.72 -13.86
N GLN A 175 6.38 27.04 -14.12
CA GLN A 175 5.55 27.78 -13.15
C GLN A 175 5.38 26.99 -11.86
N THR A 176 5.08 25.68 -11.94
CA THR A 176 4.98 24.78 -10.79
C THR A 176 6.28 24.70 -9.97
N LEU A 177 7.44 24.86 -10.63
CA LEU A 177 8.75 24.86 -9.98
C LEU A 177 9.13 26.22 -9.39
N ALA A 178 8.69 27.33 -9.98
CA ALA A 178 9.01 28.69 -9.54
C ALA A 178 8.40 29.05 -8.18
N ASP A 179 7.28 28.42 -7.82
CA ASP A 179 6.70 28.51 -6.48
C ASP A 179 7.59 27.87 -5.39
N LYS A 180 8.70 27.23 -5.79
CA LYS A 180 9.62 26.50 -4.92
C LYS A 180 11.05 27.01 -5.13
N THR A 181 11.88 26.89 -4.10
CA THR A 181 13.21 27.53 -3.95
C THR A 181 14.32 26.97 -4.86
N LEU A 182 14.06 26.81 -6.16
CA LEU A 182 15.06 26.35 -7.14
C LEU A 182 15.91 27.53 -7.63
N SER A 183 17.23 27.43 -7.48
CA SER A 183 18.17 28.41 -8.01
C SER A 183 18.50 28.09 -9.48
N TRP A 184 17.90 28.83 -10.41
CA TRP A 184 18.19 28.75 -11.84
C TRP A 184 19.50 29.47 -12.17
N GLN A 185 20.64 28.80 -11.93
CA GLN A 185 21.96 29.33 -12.28
C GLN A 185 22.57 28.53 -13.44
N PRO A 186 23.17 29.20 -14.44
CA PRO A 186 23.85 28.53 -15.54
C PRO A 186 24.91 27.54 -15.05
N GLY A 187 24.90 26.32 -15.58
CA GLY A 187 25.86 25.27 -15.23
C GLY A 187 25.59 24.57 -13.89
N ILE A 188 24.59 24.98 -13.11
CA ILE A 188 24.16 24.28 -11.90
C ILE A 188 22.95 23.42 -12.23
N PHE A 189 23.06 22.14 -11.93
CA PHE A 189 21.99 21.16 -12.09
C PHE A 189 21.63 20.57 -10.74
N SER A 190 20.34 20.63 -10.40
CA SER A 190 19.80 20.04 -9.18
C SER A 190 18.93 18.84 -9.52
N PRO A 191 18.94 17.75 -8.72
CA PRO A 191 18.01 16.65 -8.89
C PRO A 191 16.55 17.13 -8.82
N ILE A 192 15.66 16.49 -9.57
CA ILE A 192 14.22 16.79 -9.54
C ILE A 192 13.61 16.47 -8.17
N GLY A 193 14.13 15.47 -7.45
CA GLY A 193 13.71 15.16 -6.08
C GLY A 193 12.19 15.01 -5.93
N GLU A 194 11.63 15.69 -4.93
CA GLU A 194 10.19 15.69 -4.62
C GLU A 194 9.33 16.38 -5.70
N HIS A 195 9.93 17.04 -6.70
CA HIS A 195 9.19 17.63 -7.82
C HIS A 195 8.77 16.60 -8.87
N LEU A 196 9.26 15.35 -8.78
CA LEU A 196 8.77 14.24 -9.61
C LEU A 196 7.44 13.72 -9.04
N SER A 197 6.36 14.43 -9.36
CA SER A 197 5.01 14.10 -8.89
C SER A 197 4.46 12.86 -9.62
N PRO A 198 3.49 12.13 -9.02
CA PRO A 198 2.97 10.88 -9.56
C PRO A 198 2.32 10.99 -10.94
N GLU A 199 1.93 12.20 -11.38
CA GLU A 199 1.36 12.47 -12.69
C GLU A 199 2.41 12.56 -13.80
N LEU A 200 3.69 12.71 -13.43
CA LEU A 200 4.79 12.92 -14.39
C LEU A 200 5.42 11.61 -14.85
N PHE A 201 4.99 10.45 -14.32
CA PHE A 201 5.56 9.17 -14.71
C PHE A 201 4.53 8.04 -14.64
N THR A 202 4.84 6.97 -15.35
CA THR A 202 4.08 5.73 -15.36
C THR A 202 5.05 4.55 -15.29
N PHE A 203 4.60 3.42 -14.76
CA PHE A 203 5.36 2.19 -14.89
C PHE A 203 4.84 1.39 -16.08
N THR A 204 5.75 0.94 -16.95
CA THR A 204 5.38 0.01 -18.02
C THR A 204 5.46 -1.42 -17.49
N ASP A 205 4.32 -2.09 -17.45
CA ASP A 205 4.27 -3.49 -17.05
C ASP A 205 4.63 -4.37 -18.25
N SER A 206 5.81 -4.98 -18.22
CA SER A 206 6.08 -6.16 -19.07
C SER A 206 5.91 -7.47 -18.31
N TRP A 207 5.28 -7.44 -17.13
CA TRP A 207 4.87 -8.64 -16.41
C TRP A 207 3.60 -9.19 -17.06
N GLN A 208 3.79 -9.84 -18.22
CA GLN A 208 2.84 -10.77 -18.82
C GLN A 208 2.67 -11.97 -17.88
N THR A 209 1.96 -11.77 -16.79
CA THR A 209 1.53 -12.86 -15.93
C THR A 209 0.06 -12.58 -15.64
N ASP A 210 -0.81 -13.53 -16.01
CA ASP A 210 -2.28 -13.37 -16.03
C ASP A 210 -2.91 -13.02 -14.66
N SER A 211 -2.12 -12.93 -13.59
CA SER A 211 -2.52 -12.31 -12.33
C SER A 211 -1.33 -11.72 -11.58
N LEU A 212 -1.24 -10.39 -11.52
CA LEU A 212 -0.36 -9.72 -10.56
C LEU A 212 -0.76 -10.12 -9.12
N PRO A 213 0.19 -10.30 -8.19
CA PRO A 213 -0.12 -10.71 -6.81
C PRO A 213 -0.90 -9.64 -6.04
N PHE A 214 -0.71 -8.37 -6.37
CA PHE A 214 -1.38 -7.22 -5.73
C PHE A 214 -1.88 -6.23 -6.80
N PRO A 215 -2.95 -6.59 -7.55
CA PRO A 215 -3.42 -5.78 -8.68
C PRO A 215 -3.93 -4.39 -8.25
N GLU A 216 -4.55 -4.29 -7.06
CA GLU A 216 -4.98 -3.02 -6.48
C GLU A 216 -3.81 -2.09 -6.13
N VAL A 217 -2.66 -2.65 -5.73
CA VAL A 217 -1.44 -1.90 -5.44
C VAL A 217 -0.78 -1.46 -6.74
N ALA A 218 -0.75 -2.33 -7.76
CA ALA A 218 -0.22 -2.02 -9.08
C ALA A 218 -0.96 -0.83 -9.75
N ALA A 219 -2.28 -0.81 -9.65
CA ALA A 219 -3.12 0.26 -10.21
C ALA A 219 -2.81 1.65 -9.62
N MET A 220 -2.27 1.70 -8.40
CA MET A 220 -1.96 2.93 -7.68
C MET A 220 -0.45 3.20 -7.57
N MET A 221 0.38 2.45 -8.31
CA MET A 221 1.84 2.44 -8.11
C MET A 221 2.50 3.82 -8.13
N PRO A 222 2.21 4.74 -9.07
CA PRO A 222 2.84 6.07 -9.09
C PRO A 222 2.58 6.86 -7.79
N TRP A 223 1.34 6.83 -7.30
CA TRP A 223 0.93 7.49 -6.06
C TRP A 223 1.58 6.86 -4.83
N ILE A 224 1.73 5.52 -4.83
CA ILE A 224 2.34 4.79 -3.73
C ILE A 224 3.83 5.12 -3.61
N VAL A 225 4.60 5.04 -4.70
CA VAL A 225 6.05 5.26 -4.64
C VAL A 225 6.42 6.71 -4.36
N ALA A 226 5.58 7.66 -4.77
CA ALA A 226 5.72 9.09 -4.47
C ALA A 226 5.26 9.46 -3.05
N HIS A 227 4.60 8.55 -2.33
CA HIS A 227 4.16 8.79 -0.95
C HIS A 227 5.32 8.83 0.03
N LYS A 228 5.20 9.64 1.11
CA LYS A 228 6.24 9.77 2.16
C LYS A 228 6.57 8.45 2.85
N THR A 229 5.56 7.58 2.99
CA THR A 229 5.67 6.24 3.58
C THR A 229 5.10 5.22 2.59
N PRO A 230 5.85 4.84 1.54
CA PRO A 230 5.33 4.05 0.43
C PRO A 230 4.91 2.63 0.86
N HIS A 231 5.68 1.98 1.75
CA HIS A 231 5.32 0.68 2.31
C HIS A 231 3.98 0.72 3.05
N LEU A 232 3.76 1.73 3.88
CA LEU A 232 2.49 1.90 4.60
C LEU A 232 1.33 2.16 3.62
N ALA A 233 1.54 3.00 2.60
CA ALA A 233 0.51 3.31 1.61
C ALA A 233 0.05 2.05 0.84
N ALA A 234 0.98 1.23 0.37
CA ALA A 234 0.65 -0.03 -0.31
C ALA A 234 -0.11 -1.01 0.59
N THR A 235 0.34 -1.15 1.83
CA THR A 235 -0.31 -2.03 2.82
C THR A 235 -1.74 -1.57 3.13
N LEU A 236 -1.96 -0.26 3.28
CA LEU A 236 -3.30 0.29 3.53
C LEU A 236 -4.24 0.09 2.33
N ILE A 237 -3.76 0.30 1.11
CA ILE A 237 -4.54 0.06 -0.12
C ILE A 237 -4.96 -1.42 -0.18
N HIS A 238 -4.02 -2.34 0.02
CA HIS A 238 -4.31 -3.78 0.03
C HIS A 238 -5.36 -4.16 1.09
N LEU A 239 -5.19 -3.68 2.33
CA LEU A 239 -6.13 -3.92 3.42
C LEU A 239 -7.52 -3.34 3.15
N GLN A 240 -7.57 -2.12 2.60
CA GLN A 240 -8.83 -1.44 2.31
C GLN A 240 -9.61 -2.16 1.20
N THR A 241 -8.95 -2.51 0.09
CA THR A 241 -9.58 -3.29 -0.98
C THR A 241 -10.09 -4.63 -0.47
N GLY A 242 -9.29 -5.31 0.36
CA GLY A 242 -9.69 -6.57 0.96
C GLY A 242 -10.88 -6.45 1.92
N PHE A 243 -10.88 -5.41 2.75
CA PHE A 243 -11.95 -5.15 3.70
C PHE A 243 -13.26 -4.79 2.99
N SER A 244 -13.21 -3.95 1.96
CA SER A 244 -14.38 -3.62 1.14
C SER A 244 -14.98 -4.87 0.49
N GLY A 245 -14.15 -5.76 -0.06
CA GLY A 245 -14.65 -7.02 -0.65
C GLY A 245 -15.34 -7.94 0.36
N VAL A 246 -14.87 -8.00 1.60
CA VAL A 246 -15.56 -8.74 2.68
C VAL A 246 -16.87 -8.05 3.06
N CYS A 247 -16.90 -6.72 3.16
CA CYS A 247 -18.13 -5.97 3.43
C CYS A 247 -19.18 -6.21 2.34
N GLU A 248 -18.79 -6.16 1.06
CA GLU A 248 -19.68 -6.47 -0.07
C GLU A 248 -20.21 -7.90 0.01
N THR A 249 -19.36 -8.85 0.40
CA THR A 249 -19.79 -10.25 0.62
C THR A 249 -20.80 -10.34 1.74
N PHE A 250 -20.57 -9.67 2.88
CA PHE A 250 -21.54 -9.62 3.98
C PHE A 250 -22.85 -8.97 3.54
N ALA A 251 -22.82 -7.94 2.70
CA ALA A 251 -24.03 -7.28 2.20
C ALA A 251 -24.79 -8.19 1.22
N ALA A 252 -24.07 -8.96 0.40
CA ALA A 252 -24.65 -9.89 -0.56
C ALA A 252 -25.27 -11.13 0.11
N THR A 253 -24.86 -11.47 1.35
CA THR A 253 -25.54 -12.51 2.12
C THR A 253 -26.94 -12.03 2.50
N GLY A 254 -27.96 -12.66 1.92
CA GLY A 254 -29.36 -12.32 2.08
C GLY A 254 -29.90 -12.49 3.52
N PRO A 255 -31.20 -12.22 3.74
CA PRO A 255 -31.85 -12.37 5.04
C PRO A 255 -31.87 -13.82 5.56
N GLU A 256 -31.69 -14.79 4.66
CA GLU A 256 -31.62 -16.23 4.95
C GLU A 256 -30.28 -16.66 5.57
N ASP A 257 -29.29 -15.78 5.64
CA ASP A 257 -28.02 -16.07 6.32
C ASP A 257 -28.20 -15.95 7.84
N LEU A 258 -28.19 -17.09 8.52
CA LEU A 258 -28.41 -17.20 9.97
C LEU A 258 -27.13 -16.99 10.80
N ARG A 259 -26.01 -16.68 10.16
CA ARG A 259 -24.70 -16.56 10.83
C ARG A 259 -24.45 -15.14 11.34
N ASN A 260 -23.77 -15.03 12.49
CA ASN A 260 -23.12 -13.79 12.89
C ASN A 260 -21.73 -13.71 12.24
N LEU A 261 -21.45 -12.59 11.60
CA LEU A 261 -20.20 -12.37 10.87
C LEU A 261 -19.54 -11.09 11.39
N ILE A 262 -18.25 -11.14 11.68
CA ILE A 262 -17.44 -9.94 11.96
C ILE A 262 -16.15 -10.00 11.16
N CYS A 263 -15.79 -8.89 10.53
CA CYS A 263 -14.50 -8.70 9.89
C CYS A 263 -13.77 -7.58 10.61
N VAL A 264 -12.54 -7.84 11.01
CA VAL A 264 -11.62 -6.85 11.58
C VAL A 264 -10.42 -6.72 10.67
N THR A 265 -10.12 -5.50 10.24
CA THR A 265 -8.90 -5.18 9.48
C THR A 265 -7.92 -4.42 10.34
N GLY A 266 -6.63 -4.68 10.15
CA GLY A 266 -5.57 -3.99 10.88
C GLY A 266 -4.17 -4.31 10.40
N LEU A 267 -3.21 -3.57 10.95
CA LEU A 267 -1.79 -3.70 10.65
C LEU A 267 -1.13 -4.65 11.65
N GLU A 268 -0.35 -5.60 11.16
CA GLU A 268 0.58 -6.39 11.98
C GLU A 268 1.96 -5.73 11.93
N ILE A 269 2.32 -5.04 13.01
CA ILE A 269 3.61 -4.37 13.14
C ILE A 269 4.63 -5.38 13.68
N ASP A 270 5.61 -5.70 12.85
CA ASP A 270 6.73 -6.55 13.24
C ASP A 270 7.86 -5.71 13.85
N MET A 271 8.13 -5.91 15.15
CA MET A 271 9.18 -5.22 15.88
C MET A 271 10.50 -6.00 15.92
N GLN A 272 10.62 -7.17 15.28
CA GLN A 272 11.81 -8.03 15.38
C GLN A 272 13.11 -7.33 14.97
N GLY A 273 13.04 -6.30 14.11
CA GLY A 273 14.17 -5.45 13.73
C GLY A 273 14.61 -4.43 14.80
N PHE A 274 13.87 -4.27 15.90
CA PHE A 274 14.07 -3.18 16.86
C PHE A 274 14.52 -3.64 18.26
N ARG A 275 15.77 -3.30 18.62
CA ARG A 275 16.37 -3.35 19.99
C ARG A 275 15.88 -4.51 20.88
N GLY A 276 16.01 -5.74 20.42
CA GLY A 276 15.73 -6.94 21.23
C GLY A 276 14.26 -7.22 21.53
N ARG A 277 13.32 -6.47 20.93
CA ARG A 277 11.89 -6.78 21.01
C ARG A 277 11.56 -7.83 19.96
N LYS A 278 11.07 -8.99 20.40
CA LYS A 278 10.56 -10.06 19.51
C LYS A 278 9.04 -9.99 19.33
N GLU A 279 8.42 -8.94 19.85
CA GLU A 279 6.98 -8.81 19.94
C GLU A 279 6.38 -8.32 18.62
N ARG A 280 5.22 -8.87 18.27
CA ARG A 280 4.37 -8.34 17.20
C ARG A 280 3.20 -7.62 17.82
N TYR A 281 2.79 -6.54 17.19
CA TYR A 281 1.64 -5.76 17.62
C TYR A 281 0.60 -5.73 16.52
N PHE A 282 -0.66 -5.88 16.90
CA PHE A 282 -1.80 -5.63 16.02
C PHE A 282 -2.34 -4.23 16.27
N VAL A 283 -2.53 -3.47 15.20
CA VAL A 283 -3.18 -2.16 15.22
C VAL A 283 -4.52 -2.31 14.53
N PRO A 284 -5.63 -2.45 15.28
CA PRO A 284 -6.95 -2.48 14.67
C PRO A 284 -7.20 -1.16 13.97
N TRP A 285 -7.72 -1.23 12.75
CA TRP A 285 -8.03 -0.05 11.94
C TRP A 285 -9.53 0.11 11.75
N GLN A 286 -10.22 -0.95 11.33
CA GLN A 286 -11.65 -0.89 11.09
C GLN A 286 -12.26 -2.27 11.30
N ALA A 287 -13.53 -2.32 11.66
CA ALA A 287 -14.29 -3.55 11.62
C ALA A 287 -15.67 -3.33 11.02
N CYS A 288 -16.26 -4.40 10.51
CA CYS A 288 -17.66 -4.44 10.14
C CYS A 288 -18.26 -5.73 10.70
N TRP A 289 -19.52 -5.68 11.12
CA TRP A 289 -20.19 -6.88 11.59
C TRP A 289 -21.66 -6.92 11.16
N LYS A 290 -22.15 -8.14 11.01
CA LYS A 290 -23.53 -8.51 10.68
C LYS A 290 -24.01 -9.47 11.76
N ARG A 291 -25.17 -9.19 12.33
CA ARG A 291 -25.83 -10.05 13.33
C ARG A 291 -27.04 -10.74 12.73
N HIS A 292 -27.20 -12.01 13.01
CA HIS A 292 -28.43 -12.73 12.72
C HIS A 292 -29.62 -12.17 13.54
N GLY A 293 -30.80 -12.13 12.94
CA GLY A 293 -32.06 -11.73 13.60
C GLY A 293 -32.31 -10.22 13.72
N TYR A 294 -31.35 -9.36 13.34
CA TYR A 294 -31.61 -7.94 13.14
C TYR A 294 -32.10 -7.72 11.71
N CYS A 295 -33.41 -7.50 11.57
CA CYS A 295 -34.06 -7.24 10.30
C CYS A 295 -33.45 -5.98 9.66
N TYR A 296 -33.26 -6.04 8.33
CA TYR A 296 -32.50 -5.12 7.47
C TYR A 296 -31.00 -5.35 7.55
N GLY A 297 -30.39 -5.68 6.39
CA GLY A 297 -28.97 -5.97 6.16
C GLY A 297 -28.01 -4.83 6.54
N ASN A 298 -28.08 -4.36 7.78
CA ASN A 298 -27.23 -3.34 8.34
C ASN A 298 -25.91 -3.99 8.70
N ILE A 299 -24.93 -3.79 7.83
CA ILE A 299 -23.52 -3.91 8.21
C ILE A 299 -23.23 -2.75 9.14
N TYR A 300 -22.79 -3.04 10.35
CA TYR A 300 -22.43 -2.03 11.33
C TYR A 300 -20.92 -1.78 11.25
N PRO A 301 -20.47 -0.60 10.78
CA PRO A 301 -19.07 -0.24 10.79
C PRO A 301 -18.63 0.14 12.21
N LEU A 302 -17.42 -0.27 12.58
CA LEU A 302 -16.70 0.20 13.76
C LEU A 302 -15.41 0.85 13.28
N LEU A 303 -15.30 2.16 13.50
CA LEU A 303 -14.09 2.92 13.19
C LEU A 303 -13.00 2.63 14.22
N GLN A 304 -11.77 3.05 13.91
CA GLN A 304 -10.58 2.70 14.69
C GLN A 304 -10.73 2.97 16.19
N ASP A 305 -11.17 4.16 16.57
CA ASP A 305 -11.26 4.56 17.97
C ASP A 305 -12.33 3.76 18.71
N ASP A 306 -13.52 3.62 18.12
CA ASP A 306 -14.63 2.83 18.71
C ASP A 306 -14.25 1.36 18.84
N LEU A 307 -13.59 0.80 17.82
CA LEU A 307 -13.09 -0.57 17.82
C LEU A 307 -12.02 -0.75 18.90
N PHE A 308 -11.10 0.19 19.04
CA PHE A 308 -10.07 0.15 20.06
C PHE A 308 -10.68 0.22 21.46
N VAL A 309 -11.59 1.17 21.69
CA VAL A 309 -12.33 1.31 22.96
C VAL A 309 -13.10 0.03 23.28
N ALA A 310 -13.82 -0.55 22.31
CA ALA A 310 -14.51 -1.82 22.47
C ALA A 310 -13.52 -2.92 22.90
N LEU A 311 -12.42 -3.12 22.17
CA LEU A 311 -11.41 -4.14 22.49
C LEU A 311 -10.72 -3.93 23.84
N MET A 312 -10.64 -2.69 24.34
CA MET A 312 -10.00 -2.36 25.61
C MET A 312 -10.94 -2.47 26.81
N ASN A 313 -12.21 -2.08 26.66
CA ASN A 313 -13.18 -2.06 27.76
C ASN A 313 -13.55 -3.48 28.24
N PHE A 314 -13.55 -4.47 27.36
CA PHE A 314 -13.89 -5.86 27.73
C PHE A 314 -12.80 -6.60 28.53
N ASN A 315 -11.70 -5.95 28.87
CA ASN A 315 -10.73 -6.46 29.84
C ASN A 315 -11.15 -6.25 31.31
N ARG A 316 -12.04 -5.29 31.61
CA ARG A 316 -12.36 -4.91 33.00
C ARG A 316 -13.44 -5.75 33.69
N MET A 317 -14.20 -6.56 32.95
CA MET A 317 -15.25 -7.41 33.54
C MET A 317 -14.76 -8.80 33.98
N GLY A 318 -13.46 -9.10 33.87
CA GLY A 318 -12.88 -10.40 34.23
C GLY A 318 -12.03 -10.43 35.50
N SER A 319 -11.92 -9.33 36.27
CA SER A 319 -11.13 -9.29 37.51
C SER A 319 -11.90 -8.79 38.74
N GLY A 320 -13.24 -8.90 38.72
CA GLY A 320 -14.13 -8.38 39.76
C GLY A 320 -15.12 -9.40 40.28
N ALA A 321 -14.69 -10.66 40.40
CA ALA A 321 -15.45 -11.70 41.10
C ALA A 321 -14.47 -12.55 41.94
N GLU A 322 -14.03 -11.97 43.05
CA GLU A 322 -13.81 -12.70 44.31
C GLU A 322 -14.83 -12.18 45.32
#